data_AF-A0A7Y4XY59-F1
#
_entry.id   AF-A0A7Y4XY59-F1
#
_cell.length_a   1.000
_cell.length_b   1.000
_cell.length_c   1.000
_cell.angle_alpha   90.00
_cell.angle_beta   90.00
_cell.angle_gamma   90.00
#
_symmetry.space_group_name_H-M   'P 1'
#
loop_
_entity.id
_entity.type
_entity.pdbx_description
1 polymer ?
#
loop_
_entity_poly.entity_id
_entity_poly.type
_entity_poly.pdbx_seq_one_letter_code
_entity_poly.pdbx_strand_id
1 'polypeptide(L)'
;MQSQTIVTSVQVLNEFHSNLVKKFKLEDAAVFNIVEQNILPISLVAPVTFQTYHSAYHLRSEYSLSFWDSLVVASALENNCTTLYSEDIQHRQVIENQLLIINPFK
;
A
#
# COMPACT_ATOMS: atom_id res chain seq x y z
N MET A 1 -11.39 21.57 -9.69
CA MET A 1 -10.83 20.79 -8.57
C MET A 1 -10.13 19.59 -9.20
N GLN A 2 -8.81 19.43 -9.01
CA GLN A 2 -8.16 18.18 -9.41
C GLN A 2 -8.77 17.05 -8.59
N SER A 3 -9.38 16.08 -9.26
CA SER A 3 -9.82 14.84 -8.62
C SER A 3 -8.58 14.16 -8.06
N GLN A 4 -8.47 14.07 -6.72
CA GLN A 4 -7.44 13.24 -6.09
C GLN A 4 -7.79 11.78 -6.38
N THR A 5 -6.93 11.12 -7.14
CA THR A 5 -7.06 9.68 -7.40
C THR A 5 -6.49 8.92 -6.22
N ILE A 6 -7.29 8.03 -5.62
CA ILE A 6 -6.83 7.13 -4.56
C ILE A 6 -6.27 5.87 -5.23
N VAL A 7 -5.07 5.47 -4.83
CA VAL A 7 -4.44 4.23 -5.28
C VAL A 7 -4.23 3.34 -4.07
N THR A 8 -4.60 2.07 -4.20
CA THR A 8 -4.19 0.98 -3.30
C THR A 8 -3.43 -0.07 -4.12
N SER A 9 -2.83 -1.07 -3.48
CA SER A 9 -2.16 -2.16 -4.19
C SER A 9 -2.70 -3.52 -3.77
N VAL A 10 -2.49 -4.53 -4.61
CA VAL A 10 -2.80 -5.93 -4.26
C VAL A 10 -2.07 -6.34 -2.98
N GLN A 11 -0.87 -5.80 -2.71
CA GLN A 11 -0.16 -6.07 -1.45
C GLN A 11 -0.95 -5.57 -0.23
N VAL A 12 -1.47 -4.33 -0.29
CA VAL A 12 -2.30 -3.77 0.78
C VAL A 12 -3.58 -4.60 0.96
N LEU A 13 -4.21 -5.02 -0.15
CA LEU A 13 -5.40 -5.88 -0.09
C LEU A 13 -5.09 -7.24 0.56
N ASN A 14 -3.96 -7.86 0.24
CA ASN A 14 -3.52 -9.13 0.84
C ASN A 14 -3.31 -8.99 2.36
N GLU A 15 -2.66 -7.92 2.79
CA GLU A 15 -2.42 -7.64 4.21
C GLU A 15 -3.73 -7.35 4.95
N PHE A 16 -4.59 -6.52 4.37
CA PHE A 16 -5.93 -6.24 4.87
C PHE A 16 -6.74 -7.54 5.05
N HIS A 17 -6.80 -8.38 4.01
CA HIS A 17 -7.56 -9.63 4.04
C HIS A 17 -7.00 -10.59 5.10
N SER A 18 -5.68 -10.80 5.09
CA SER A 18 -5.01 -11.67 6.07
C SER A 18 -5.20 -11.18 7.50
N ASN A 19 -5.14 -9.86 7.74
CA ASN A 19 -5.36 -9.30 9.08
C ASN A 19 -6.79 -9.52 9.55
N LEU A 20 -7.80 -9.21 8.71
CA LEU A 20 -9.20 -9.36 9.07
C LEU A 20 -9.60 -10.82 9.34
N VAL A 21 -9.14 -11.76 8.52
CA VAL A 21 -9.42 -13.18 8.72
C VAL A 21 -8.65 -13.73 9.93
N LYS A 22 -7.34 -13.48 10.03
CA LYS A 22 -6.51 -14.14 11.05
C LYS A 22 -6.60 -13.50 12.42
N LYS A 23 -6.60 -12.17 12.49
CA LYS A 23 -6.60 -11.40 13.76
C LYS A 23 -8.01 -11.10 14.23
N PHE A 24 -8.89 -10.65 13.33
CA PHE A 24 -10.26 -10.24 13.67
C PHE A 24 -11.30 -11.36 13.50
N LYS A 25 -10.90 -12.53 12.97
CA LYS A 25 -11.75 -13.73 12.84
C LYS A 25 -13.04 -13.50 12.04
N LEU A 26 -12.99 -12.59 11.07
CA LEU A 26 -14.09 -12.40 10.13
C LEU A 26 -14.17 -13.56 9.13
N GLU A 27 -15.37 -13.83 8.62
CA GLU A 27 -15.59 -14.81 7.56
C GLU A 27 -14.89 -14.36 6.27
N ASP A 28 -14.20 -15.28 5.60
CA ASP A 28 -13.42 -15.01 4.39
C ASP A 28 -14.26 -14.31 3.30
N ALA A 29 -15.48 -14.81 3.05
CA ALA A 29 -16.40 -14.22 2.09
C ALA A 29 -16.86 -12.80 2.48
N ALA A 30 -17.01 -12.52 3.78
CA ALA A 30 -17.37 -11.19 4.25
C ALA A 30 -16.24 -10.18 4.00
N VAL A 31 -14.98 -10.59 4.21
CA VAL A 31 -13.83 -9.73 3.93
C VAL A 31 -13.69 -9.46 2.43
N PHE A 32 -13.88 -10.46 1.58
CA PHE A 32 -13.90 -10.28 0.13
C PHE A 32 -14.98 -9.27 -0.30
N ASN A 33 -16.19 -9.40 0.24
CA ASN A 33 -17.28 -8.46 -0.03
C ASN A 33 -16.94 -7.02 0.43
N ILE A 34 -16.21 -6.86 1.54
CA ILE A 34 -15.76 -5.53 1.98
C ILE A 34 -14.85 -4.89 0.93
N VAL A 35 -13.89 -5.65 0.38
CA VAL A 35 -12.98 -5.16 -0.68
C VAL A 35 -13.78 -4.73 -1.92
N GLU A 36 -14.63 -5.63 -2.44
CA GLU A 36 -15.43 -5.39 -3.65
C GLU A 36 -16.37 -4.18 -3.52
N GLN A 37 -17.04 -4.04 -2.37
CA GLN A 37 -18.10 -3.03 -2.21
C GLN A 37 -17.61 -1.69 -1.66
N ASN A 38 -16.47 -1.65 -0.96
CA ASN A 38 -16.04 -0.44 -0.25
C ASN A 38 -14.68 0.08 -0.71
N ILE A 39 -13.77 -0.77 -1.20
CA ILE A 39 -12.41 -0.36 -1.57
C ILE A 39 -12.30 -0.12 -3.08
N LEU A 40 -12.74 -1.09 -3.90
CA LEU A 40 -12.66 -0.99 -5.36
C LEU A 40 -13.41 0.24 -5.93
N PRO A 41 -14.60 0.62 -5.45
CA PRO A 41 -15.34 1.74 -6.05
C PRO A 41 -14.68 3.11 -5.88
N ILE A 42 -13.74 3.24 -4.93
CA ILE A 42 -13.11 4.51 -4.57
C ILE A 42 -11.61 4.54 -4.89
N SER A 43 -11.03 3.45 -5.39
CA SER A 43 -9.58 3.35 -5.60
C SER A 43 -9.19 2.62 -6.88
N LEU A 44 -8.05 3.00 -7.44
CA LEU A 44 -7.36 2.19 -8.44
C LEU A 44 -6.50 1.15 -7.72
N VAL A 45 -6.58 -0.11 -8.15
CA VAL A 45 -5.78 -1.19 -7.57
C VAL A 45 -4.54 -1.45 -8.43
N ALA A 46 -3.38 -1.10 -7.90
CA ALA A 46 -2.09 -1.41 -8.49
C ALA A 46 -1.76 -2.91 -8.35
N PRO A 47 -1.37 -3.60 -9.44
CA PRO A 47 -0.92 -4.98 -9.36
C PRO A 47 0.46 -5.06 -8.69
N VAL A 48 0.73 -6.17 -8.00
CA VAL A 48 2.09 -6.53 -7.60
C VAL A 48 2.67 -7.41 -8.69
N THR A 49 3.69 -6.91 -9.37
CA THR A 49 4.34 -7.60 -10.49
C THR A 49 5.75 -8.06 -10.11
N PHE A 50 6.42 -8.78 -11.02
CA PHE A 50 7.85 -9.08 -10.83
C PHE A 50 8.70 -7.80 -10.79
N GLN A 51 8.31 -6.75 -11.52
CA GLN A 51 8.97 -5.45 -11.43
C GLN A 51 8.83 -4.86 -10.03
N THR A 52 7.62 -4.90 -9.46
CA THR A 52 7.35 -4.45 -8.09
C THR A 52 8.20 -5.20 -7.07
N TYR A 53 8.33 -6.53 -7.22
CA TYR A 53 9.20 -7.36 -6.39
C TYR A 53 10.67 -6.93 -6.49
N HIS A 54 11.16 -6.69 -7.71
CA HIS A 54 12.55 -6.28 -7.92
C HIS A 54 12.81 -4.88 -7.32
N SER A 55 11.91 -3.92 -7.55
CA SER A 55 11.97 -2.59 -6.94
C SER A 55 11.97 -2.66 -5.40
N ALA A 56 11.09 -3.48 -4.82
CA ALA A 56 11.00 -3.68 -3.38
C ALA A 56 12.29 -4.24 -2.75
N TYR A 57 13.01 -5.10 -3.47
CA TYR A 57 14.30 -5.62 -3.01
C TYR A 57 15.33 -4.51 -2.79
N HIS A 58 15.43 -3.56 -3.72
CA HIS A 58 16.38 -2.42 -3.62
C HIS A 58 15.93 -1.42 -2.55
N LEU A 59 14.66 -1.04 -2.56
CA LEU A 59 14.08 -0.09 -1.59
C LEU A 59 14.26 -0.54 -0.14
N ARG A 60 14.15 -1.85 0.11
CA ARG A 60 14.37 -2.44 1.44
C ARG A 60 15.72 -2.05 2.03
N SER A 61 16.79 -2.21 1.25
CA SER A 61 18.15 -1.90 1.73
C SER A 61 18.39 -0.40 1.84
N GLU A 62 17.90 0.39 0.88
CA GLU A 62 18.18 1.83 0.82
C GLU A 62 17.43 2.61 1.92
N TYR A 63 16.20 2.19 2.22
CA TYR A 63 15.32 2.90 3.15
C TYR A 63 15.08 2.16 4.47
N SER A 64 15.77 1.04 4.70
CA SER A 64 15.64 0.19 5.90
C SER A 64 14.19 -0.25 6.19
N LEU A 65 13.43 -0.49 5.12
CA LEU A 65 12.03 -0.91 5.20
C LEU A 65 11.92 -2.43 5.42
N SER A 66 10.79 -2.92 5.91
CA SER A 66 10.49 -4.35 5.78
C SER A 66 10.28 -4.70 4.31
N PHE A 67 10.43 -5.98 3.94
CA PHE A 67 10.19 -6.38 2.54
C PHE A 67 8.73 -6.15 2.11
N TRP A 68 7.78 -6.34 3.03
CA TRP A 68 6.35 -6.13 2.77
C TRP A 68 6.03 -4.65 2.58
N ASP A 69 6.55 -3.77 3.45
CA ASP A 69 6.41 -2.33 3.28
C ASP A 69 7.08 -1.85 1.98
N SER A 70 8.19 -2.48 1.60
CA SER A 70 8.89 -2.15 0.36
C SER A 70 8.05 -2.45 -0.89
N LEU A 71 7.20 -3.49 -0.87
CA LEU A 71 6.25 -3.78 -1.95
C LEU A 71 5.17 -2.69 -2.06
N VAL A 72 4.69 -2.17 -0.92
CA VAL A 72 3.72 -1.07 -0.89
C VAL A 72 4.35 0.21 -1.44
N VAL A 73 5.56 0.55 -0.99
CA VAL A 73 6.31 1.73 -1.47
C VAL A 73 6.62 1.62 -2.97
N ALA A 74 7.08 0.45 -3.44
CA ALA A 74 7.32 0.20 -4.86
C ALA A 74 6.03 0.41 -5.69
N SER A 75 4.90 -0.15 -5.23
CA SER A 75 3.61 0.01 -5.92
C SER A 75 3.21 1.49 -6.01
N ALA A 76 3.43 2.27 -4.96
CA ALA A 76 3.12 3.70 -4.94
C ALA A 76 3.98 4.49 -5.93
N LEU A 77 5.30 4.22 -5.98
CA LEU A 77 6.22 4.84 -6.93
C LEU A 77 5.86 4.50 -8.39
N GLU A 78 5.59 3.22 -8.68
CA GLU A 78 5.18 2.72 -10.00
C GLU A 78 3.89 3.38 -10.52
N ASN A 79 3.01 3.82 -9.61
CA ASN A 79 1.75 4.49 -9.94
C ASN A 79 1.82 6.02 -9.80
N ASN A 80 3.03 6.58 -9.73
CA ASN A 80 3.28 8.02 -9.65
C ASN A 80 2.59 8.70 -8.45
N CYS A 81 2.38 7.96 -7.36
CA CYS A 81 1.89 8.57 -6.12
C CYS A 81 2.94 9.55 -5.58
N THR A 82 2.47 10.69 -5.09
CA THR A 82 3.31 11.71 -4.43
C THR A 82 3.21 11.64 -2.91
N THR A 83 2.17 10.99 -2.40
CA THR A 83 1.93 10.78 -0.96
C THR A 83 1.56 9.32 -0.72
N LEU A 84 2.21 8.68 0.25
CA LEU A 84 1.81 7.38 0.79
C LEU A 84 1.38 7.56 2.26
N TYR A 85 0.16 7.12 2.58
CA TYR A 85 -0.33 7.09 3.95
C TYR A 85 0.08 5.79 4.61
N SER A 86 0.87 5.86 5.69
CA SER A 86 1.32 4.70 6.44
C SER A 86 1.57 5.05 7.91
N GLU A 87 1.13 4.17 8.81
CA GLU A 87 1.41 4.27 10.25
C GLU A 87 2.83 3.79 10.59
N ASP A 88 3.24 2.69 9.96
CA ASP A 88 4.46 1.93 10.30
C ASP A 88 5.74 2.50 9.67
N ILE A 89 5.61 3.30 8.60
CA ILE A 89 6.75 3.94 7.94
C ILE A 89 7.02 5.32 8.56
N GLN A 90 8.29 5.74 8.60
CA GLN A 90 8.70 7.00 9.21
C GLN A 90 7.97 8.20 8.58
N HIS A 91 7.21 8.92 9.41
CA HIS A 91 6.52 10.14 8.99
C HIS A 91 7.51 11.20 8.45
N ARG A 92 7.12 11.84 7.34
CA ARG A 92 7.89 12.83 6.58
C ARG A 92 9.17 12.30 5.94
N GLN A 93 9.35 10.98 5.90
CA GLN A 93 10.35 10.38 5.04
C GLN A 93 10.00 10.64 3.57
N VAL A 94 11.00 10.94 2.75
CA VAL A 94 10.87 11.10 1.31
C VAL A 94 11.61 9.94 0.64
N ILE A 95 10.89 9.16 -0.16
CA ILE A 95 11.44 8.03 -0.92
C ILE A 95 11.66 8.48 -2.37
N GLU A 96 12.85 8.19 -2.91
CA GLU A 96 13.29 8.50 -4.27
C GLU A 96 13.03 9.97 -4.71
N ASN A 97 13.08 10.92 -3.77
CA ASN A 97 12.75 12.34 -4.00
C ASN A 97 11.34 12.57 -4.60
N GLN A 98 10.45 11.59 -4.52
CA GLN A 98 9.14 11.60 -5.18
C GLN A 98 7.98 11.34 -4.20
N LEU A 99 8.12 10.35 -3.34
CA LEU A 99 7.02 9.85 -2.50
C LEU A 99 7.19 10.32 -1.06
N LEU A 100 6.28 11.17 -0.59
CA LEU A 100 6.21 11.62 0.79
C LEU A 100 5.41 10.66 1.65
N ILE A 101 6.00 10.19 2.76
CA ILE A 101 5.30 9.36 3.73
C ILE A 101 4.56 10.23 4.74
N ILE A 102 3.24 10.04 4.84
CA ILE A 102 2.38 10.71 5.82
C ILE A 102 1.79 9.67 6.78
N ASN A 103 2.02 9.85 8.07
CA ASN A 103 1.31 9.10 9.10
C ASN A 103 0.09 9.94 9.47
N PRO A 104 -1.15 9.45 9.23
CA PRO A 104 -2.37 10.23 9.45
C PRO A 104 -2.74 10.40 10.94
N PHE A 105 -2.03 9.72 11.84
CA PHE A 105 -2.28 9.75 13.29
C PHE A 105 -1.25 10.60 14.06
N LYS A 106 -0.36 11.31 13.35
CA LYS A 106 0.63 12.23 13.92
C LYS A 106 0.28 13.68 13.67
#